data_AF-A0A0G1MD43-F1
#
_entry.id   AF-A0A0G1MD43-F1
#
_cell.length_a   1.000
_cell.length_b   1.000
_cell.length_c   1.000
_cell.angle_alpha   90.00
_cell.angle_beta   90.00
_cell.angle_gamma   90.00
#
_symmetry.space_group_name_H-M   'P 1'
#
loop_
_entity.id
_entity.type
_entity.pdbx_description
1 polymer ?
#
loop_
_entity_poly.entity_id
_entity_poly.type
_entity_poly.pdbx_seq_one_letter_code
_entity_poly.pdbx_strand_id
1 'polypeptide(L)' 'MSFLWFLGLPVGAILILKTEWFVQNFGKVAWAEEHLGYEGGTRLFYKLLGLAIILISLFGFTGGIQGVILSIFAPMLPKG' A
#
# COMPACT_ATOMS: atom_id res chain seq x y z
N MET A 1 9.27 -4.80 16.55
CA MET A 1 9.15 -3.98 15.32
C MET A 1 9.88 -4.69 14.19
N SER A 2 9.14 -5.25 13.24
CA SER A 2 9.74 -5.98 12.11
C SER A 2 10.40 -5.01 11.12
N PHE A 3 11.62 -5.33 10.68
CA PHE A 3 12.40 -4.53 9.72
C PHE A 3 11.66 -4.30 8.38
N LEU A 4 10.71 -5.18 8.03
CA LEU A 4 9.90 -5.08 6.81
C LEU A 4 9.10 -3.77 6.70
N TRP A 5 8.62 -3.22 7.81
CA TRP A 5 7.83 -1.98 7.80
C TRP A 5 8.67 -0.75 7.44
N PHE A 6 9.98 -0.78 7.74
CA PHE A 6 10.91 0.28 7.36
C PHE A 6 11.10 0.38 5.84
N LEU A 7 11.02 -0.74 5.12
CA LEU A 7 11.17 -0.76 3.66
C LEU A 7 9.91 -0.28 2.93
N GLY A 8 8.74 -0.38 3.55
CA GLY A 8 7.49 0.05 2.92
C GLY A 8 7.39 1.56 2.72
N LEU A 9 7.99 2.37 3.60
CA LEU A 9 8.05 3.83 3.47
C LEU A 9 8.80 4.31 2.20
N PRO A 10 10.07 3.93 1.96
CA PRO A 10 10.77 4.33 0.75
C PRO A 10 10.14 3.74 -0.51
N VAL A 11 9.59 2.51 -0.44
CA VAL A 11 8.89 1.90 -1.59
C VAL A 11 7.65 2.71 -1.97
N GLY A 12 6.80 3.05 -0.99
CA GLY A 12 5.63 3.88 -1.25
C GLY A 12 5.99 5.29 -1.73
N ALA A 13 7.06 5.88 -1.19
CA ALA A 13 7.57 7.17 -1.65
C ALA A 13 8.08 7.10 -3.11
N ILE A 14 8.79 6.04 -3.49
CA ILE A 14 9.23 5.82 -4.87
C ILE A 14 8.04 5.72 -5.82
N LEU A 15 6.98 5.01 -5.44
CA LEU A 15 5.74 4.91 -6.25
C LEU A 15 5.11 6.28 -6.53
N ILE A 16 5.10 7.17 -5.54
CA ILE A 16 4.57 8.54 -5.68
C ILE A 16 5.51 9.43 -6.50
N LEU A 17 6.82 9.37 -6.25
CA LEU A 17 7.80 10.25 -6.91
C LEU A 17 8.10 9.82 -8.36
N LYS A 18 8.13 8.51 -8.62
CA LYS A 18 8.44 7.91 -9.92
C LYS A 18 7.18 7.51 -10.69
N THR A 19 6.01 8.07 -10.36
CA THR A 19 4.75 7.76 -11.04
C THR A 19 4.85 7.86 -12.57
N GLU A 20 5.47 8.91 -13.12
CA GLU A 20 5.63 9.03 -14.60
C GLU A 20 6.50 7.92 -15.19
N TRP A 21 7.54 7.50 -14.47
CA TRP A 21 8.35 6.38 -14.89
C TRP A 21 7.51 5.09 -14.93
N PHE A 22 6.67 4.84 -13.92
CA PHE A 22 5.77 3.69 -13.93
C PHE A 22 4.76 3.75 -15.08
N VAL A 23 4.16 4.92 -15.35
CA VAL A 23 3.21 5.09 -16.46
C VAL A 23 3.89 4.87 -17.81
N GLN A 24 5.14 5.32 -18.00
CA GLN A 24 5.88 5.15 -19.25
C GLN A 24 6.33 3.71 -19.49
N ASN A 25 6.70 2.98 -18.43
CA ASN A 25 7.21 1.61 -18.56
C ASN A 25 6.09 0.55 -18.56
N PHE A 26 5.04 0.74 -17.76
CA PHE A 26 3.94 -0.22 -17.63
C PHE A 26 2.67 0.19 -18.39
N GLY A 27 2.63 1.42 -18.91
CA GLY A 27 1.47 1.95 -19.62
C GLY A 27 0.33 2.37 -18.70
N LYS A 28 -0.84 2.56 -19.31
CA LYS A 28 -2.07 2.95 -18.61
C LYS A 28 -2.77 1.74 -18.01
N VAL A 29 -3.35 1.91 -16.83
CA VAL A 29 -4.15 0.90 -16.14
C VAL A 29 -5.61 1.13 -16.51
N ALA A 30 -6.22 0.22 -17.28
CA ALA A 30 -7.59 0.36 -17.79
C ALA A 30 -8.62 0.60 -16.69
N TRP A 31 -8.55 -0.18 -15.60
CA TRP A 31 -9.42 0.00 -14.43
C TRP A 31 -9.30 1.41 -13.83
N ALA A 32 -8.08 1.94 -13.76
CA ALA A 32 -7.81 3.26 -13.20
C ALA A 32 -8.31 4.38 -14.11
N GLU A 33 -8.15 4.26 -15.43
CA GLU A 33 -8.70 5.23 -16.37
C GLU A 33 -10.23 5.22 -16.34
N GLU A 34 -10.86 4.06 -16.17
CA GLU A 34 -12.33 3.90 -16.12
C GLU A 34 -12.95 4.41 -14.81
N HIS A 35 -12.30 4.18 -13.66
CA HIS A 35 -12.89 4.45 -12.33
C HIS A 35 -12.36 5.71 -11.65
N LEU A 36 -11.17 6.20 -12.02
CA LEU A 36 -10.55 7.37 -11.38
C LEU A 36 -10.72 8.66 -12.21
N GLY A 37 -11.50 8.60 -13.29
CA GLY A 37 -12.42 9.66 -13.72
C GLY A 37 -11.86 10.99 -14.23
N TYR A 38 -10.55 11.18 -14.32
CA TYR A 38 -9.96 12.41 -14.88
C TYR A 38 -8.70 12.07 -15.69
N GLU A 39 -8.40 12.89 -16.70
CA GLU A 39 -7.25 12.75 -17.62
C GLU A 39 -5.94 12.36 -16.91
N GLY A 40 -5.68 11.05 -16.76
CA GLY A 40 -4.57 10.51 -15.97
C GLY A 40 -4.95 9.67 -14.75
N GLY A 41 -6.05 8.92 -14.78
CA GLY A 41 -6.46 7.99 -13.72
C GLY A 41 -5.36 7.02 -13.30
N THR A 42 -4.54 6.55 -14.24
CA THR A 42 -3.36 5.72 -13.99
C THR A 42 -2.33 6.42 -13.09
N ARG A 43 -2.08 7.72 -13.31
CA ARG A 43 -1.15 8.50 -12.48
C ARG A 43 -1.68 8.61 -11.06
N LEU A 44 -2.97 8.87 -10.93
CA LEU A 44 -3.64 8.92 -9.62
C LEU A 44 -3.53 7.56 -8.92
N PHE A 45 -3.77 6.47 -9.65
CA PHE A 45 -3.69 5.12 -9.12
C PHE A 45 -2.33 4.79 -8.52
N TYR A 46 -1.22 5.04 -9.23
CA TYR A 46 0.11 4.78 -8.69
C TYR A 46 0.42 5.60 -7.43
N LYS A 47 -0.06 6.85 -7.37
CA LYS A 47 0.09 7.70 -6.18
C LYS A 47 -0.74 7.19 -5.01
N LEU A 48 -1.99 6.79 -5.25
CA LEU A 48 -2.87 6.23 -4.23
C LEU A 48 -2.35 4.89 -3.71
N LEU A 49 -1.81 4.06 -4.59
CA LEU A 49 -1.15 2.81 -4.21
C LEU A 49 0.07 3.07 -3.33
N GLY A 50 0.94 4.01 -3.73
CA GLY A 50 2.09 4.43 -2.92
C GLY A 50 1.67 4.98 -1.54
N LEU A 51 0.62 5.80 -1.50
CA LEU A 51 0.07 6.34 -0.25
C LEU A 51 -0.48 5.23 0.65
N ALA A 52 -1.23 4.28 0.09
CA ALA A 52 -1.75 3.13 0.84
C ALA A 52 -0.61 2.29 1.45
N ILE A 53 0.46 2.04 0.71
CA ILE A 53 1.64 1.33 1.21
C ILE A 53 2.29 2.09 2.38
N ILE A 54 2.43 3.41 2.28
CA ILE A 54 2.96 4.24 3.37
C ILE A 54 2.07 4.12 4.62
N LEU A 55 0.74 4.26 4.46
CA LEU A 55 -0.19 4.18 5.58
C LEU A 55 -0.18 2.80 6.25
N ILE A 56 -0.15 1.72 5.47
CA ILE A 56 -0.02 0.35 5.99
C ILE A 56 1.31 0.16 6.73
N SER A 57 2.39 0.72 6.20
CA SER A 57 3.71 0.64 6.83
C SER A 57 3.73 1.35 8.17
N LEU A 58 3.16 2.56 8.24
CA LEU A 58 2.99 3.31 9.49
C LEU A 58 2.10 2.56 10.50
N PHE A 59 1.02 1.94 10.03
CA PHE A 59 0.15 1.12 10.89
C PHE A 59 0.82 -0.18 11.37
N GLY A 60 1.72 -0.75 10.57
CA GLY A 60 2.57 -1.86 10.98
C GLY A 60 3.58 -1.46 12.05
N PHE A 61 4.10 -0.24 12.00
CA PHE A 61 5.02 0.30 13.01
C PHE A 61 4.41 0.44 14.39
N THR A 62 3.15 0.85 14.47
CA THR A 62 2.43 1.01 15.76
C THR A 62 2.04 -0.34 16.37
N GLY A 63 2.32 -1.47 15.71
CA GLY A 63 1.91 -2.80 16.17
C GLY A 63 0.43 -3.10 15.94
N GLY A 64 -0.32 -2.20 15.28
CA GLY A 64 -1.75 -2.35 15.04
C GLY A 64 -2.10 -3.61 14.24
N ILE A 65 -1.25 -3.96 13.25
CA ILE A 65 -1.44 -5.16 12.43
C ILE A 65 -1.37 -6.44 13.27
N GLN A 66 -0.44 -6.51 14.23
CA GLN A 66 -0.36 -7.66 15.14
C GLN A 66 -1.62 -7.75 16.01
N GLY A 67 -2.14 -6.63 16.48
CA GLY A 67 -3.39 -6.57 17.25
C GLY A 67 -4.60 -7.07 16.45
N VAL A 68 -4.70 -6.71 15.16
CA VAL A 68 -5.79 -7.16 14.26
C VAL A 68 -5.66 -8.66 13.95
N ILE A 69 -4.45 -9.15 13.66
CA ILE A 69 -4.24 -10.58 13.39
C ILE A 69 -4.60 -11.38 14.65
N LEU A 70 -4.12 -10.97 15.81
CA LEU A 70 -4.45 -11.67 17.05
C LEU A 70 -5.95 -11.60 17.36
N SER A 71 -6.65 -10.50 17.12
CA SER A 71 -8.10 -10.46 17.40
C SER A 71 -8.92 -11.39 16.51
N ILE A 72 -8.51 -11.56 15.25
CA ILE A 72 -9.19 -12.46 14.30
C ILE A 72 -8.87 -13.93 14.61
N PHE A 73 -7.62 -14.24 14.93
CA PHE A 73 -7.16 -15.63 15.07
C PHE A 73 -7.10 -16.14 16.51
N ALA A 74 -7.13 -15.27 17.53
CA ALA A 74 -7.14 -15.67 18.94
C ALA A 74 -8.26 -16.67 19.30
N PRO A 75 -9.49 -16.57 18.74
CA PRO A 75 -10.53 -17.57 19.00
C PRO A 75 -10.20 -18.97 18.47
N MET A 76 -9.29 -19.07 17.49
CA MET A 76 -8.89 -20.33 16.85
C MET A 76 -7.64 -20.95 17.47
N LEU A 77 -6.89 -20.19 18.27
CA LEU A 77 -5.70 -20.71 18.94
C LEU A 77 -6.11 -21.58 20.15
N PRO A 78 -5.56 -22.81 20.28
CA PRO A 78 -5.82 -23.65 21.43
C PRO A 78 -5.42 -22.92 22.70
N LYS A 79 -6.35 -22.84 23.66
CA LYS A 79 -6.08 -22.32 25.00
C LYS A 79 -5.38 -23.45 25.78
N GLY A 80 -4.06 -23.50 25.67
CA GLY A 80 -3.20 -24.28 26.56
C GLY A 80 -2.99 -23.58 27.89
#